data_AF-A0A388KW70-F1
#
_entry.id   AF-A0A388KW70-F1
#
_cell.length_a   1.000
_cell.length_b   1.000
_cell.length_c   1.000
_cell.angle_alpha   90.00
_cell.angle_beta   90.00
_cell.angle_gamma   90.00
#
_symmetry.space_group_name_H-M   'P 1'
#
loop_
_entity.id
_entity.type
_entity.pdbx_description
1 polymer ?
#
loop_
_entity_poly.entity_id
_entity_poly.type
_entity_poly.pdbx_seq_one_letter_code
_entity_poly.pdbx_strand_id
1 'polypeptide(L)' 'MAMIPSKQWVPALLGSCVISGVFWHLTRNSKVFGGETPRTLTKEWEQATDKMMSSMPREGGPNVILNPVKRQNYR' A
#
# COMPACT_ATOMS: atom_id res chain seq x y z
N MET A 1 32.94 -23.02 14.35
CA MET A 1 32.38 -22.04 13.38
C MET A 1 33.02 -20.69 13.68
N ALA A 2 33.88 -20.16 12.81
CA ALA A 2 34.47 -18.84 13.05
C ALA A 2 33.38 -17.76 12.91
N MET A 3 33.09 -17.00 13.96
CA MET A 3 32.15 -15.88 13.89
C MET A 3 32.80 -14.73 13.11
N ILE A 4 32.11 -14.26 12.08
CA ILE A 4 32.53 -13.06 11.32
C ILE A 4 32.49 -11.85 12.28
N PRO A 5 33.57 -11.05 12.35
CA PRO A 5 33.61 -9.83 13.17
C PRO A 5 32.45 -8.86 12.87
N SER A 6 31.86 -8.27 13.90
CA SER A 6 30.72 -7.34 13.79
C SER A 6 30.97 -6.15 12.87
N LYS A 7 32.19 -5.61 12.91
CA LYS A 7 32.63 -4.50 12.05
C LYS A 7 32.56 -4.83 10.55
N GLN A 8 32.52 -6.10 10.17
CA GLN A 8 32.48 -6.53 8.77
C GLN A 8 31.07 -6.88 8.28
N TRP A 9 30.27 -7.58 9.09
CA TRP A 9 28.92 -7.97 8.64
C TRP A 9 27.87 -6.88 8.82
N VAL A 10 27.99 -6.00 9.83
CA VAL A 10 27.05 -4.88 10.05
C VAL A 10 27.00 -3.91 8.86
N PRO A 11 28.13 -3.39 8.31
CA PRO A 11 28.07 -2.52 7.15
C PRO A 11 27.59 -3.26 5.88
N ALA A 12 27.91 -4.54 5.74
CA ALA A 12 27.40 -5.36 4.64
C ALA A 12 25.87 -5.49 4.69
N LEU A 13 25.32 -5.72 5.88
CA LEU A 13 23.87 -5.76 6.10
C LEU A 13 23.21 -4.42 5.76
N LEU A 14 23.73 -3.32 6.29
CA LEU A 14 23.22 -1.98 6.00
C LEU A 14 23.31 -1.65 4.50
N GLY A 15 24.43 -1.99 3.86
CA GLY A 15 24.63 -1.83 2.42
C GLY A 15 23.60 -2.61 1.60
N SER A 16 23.28 -3.85 2.01
CA SER A 16 22.27 -4.67 1.34
C SER A 16 20.87 -4.06 1.43
N CYS A 17 20.50 -3.49 2.59
CA CYS A 17 19.22 -2.80 2.76
C CYS A 17 19.11 -1.58 1.84
N VAL A 18 20.19 -0.80 1.72
CA VAL A 18 20.23 0.38 0.84
C VAL A 18 20.10 -0.02 -0.62
N ILE A 19 20.91 -0.99 -1.08
CA ILE A 19 20.86 -1.48 -2.47
C ILE A 19 19.47 -2.03 -2.80
N SER A 20 18.89 -2.83 -1.89
CA SER A 20 17.54 -3.37 -2.05
C SER A 20 16.49 -2.26 -2.12
N GLY A 21 16.58 -1.24 -1.27
CA GLY A 21 15.66 -0.11 -1.25
C GLY A 21 15.71 0.72 -2.54
N VAL A 22 16.92 0.99 -3.04
CA VAL A 22 17.10 1.71 -4.31
C VAL A 22 16.57 0.88 -5.48
N PHE A 23 16.90 -0.41 -5.54
CA PHE A 23 16.41 -1.29 -6.59
C PHE A 23 14.87 -1.39 -6.57
N TRP A 24 14.27 -1.52 -5.39
CA TRP A 24 12.82 -1.49 -5.22
C TRP A 24 12.21 -0.17 -5.71
N HIS A 25 12.80 0.97 -5.37
CA HIS A 25 12.29 2.28 -5.82
C HIS A 25 12.35 2.42 -7.35
N LEU A 26 13.47 2.06 -7.97
CA LEU A 26 13.65 2.15 -9.42
C LEU A 26 12.66 1.24 -10.17
N THR A 27 12.47 0.02 -9.69
CA THR A 27 11.59 -0.95 -10.34
C THR A 27 10.12 -0.64 -10.10
N ARG A 28 9.74 -0.22 -8.88
CA ARG A 28 8.33 -0.04 -8.49
C ARG A 28 7.79 1.37 -8.76
N ASN A 29 8.53 2.40 -8.38
CA ASN A 29 8.07 3.79 -8.46
C ASN A 29 8.48 4.45 -9.76
N SER A 30 9.75 4.28 -10.16
CA SER A 30 10.25 4.79 -11.45
C SER A 30 9.89 3.90 -12.62
N LYS A 31 9.45 2.65 -12.37
CA LYS A 31 8.94 1.69 -13.36
C LYS A 31 9.90 1.51 -14.54
N VAL A 32 11.18 1.30 -14.24
CA VAL A 32 12.24 1.12 -15.26
C VAL A 32 11.95 -0.05 -16.21
N PHE A 33 11.19 -1.05 -15.76
CA PHE A 33 10.73 -2.17 -16.58
C PHE A 33 9.35 -1.95 -17.24
N GLY A 34 8.81 -0.75 -17.18
CA GLY A 34 7.50 -0.39 -17.70
C GLY A 34 6.33 -0.69 -16.73
N GLY A 35 5.11 -0.41 -17.20
CA GLY A 35 3.87 -0.58 -16.46
C GLY A 35 3.25 0.73 -15.97
N GLU A 36 1.96 0.68 -15.66
CA GLU A 36 1.21 1.83 -15.15
C GLU A 36 0.61 1.55 -13.78
N THR A 37 0.36 2.61 -13.03
CA THR A 37 -0.36 2.55 -11.77
C THR A 37 -1.85 2.62 -12.09
N PRO A 38 -2.69 1.76 -11.49
CA PRO A 38 -4.12 1.80 -11.74
C PRO A 38 -4.69 3.16 -11.35
N ARG A 39 -5.66 3.65 -12.12
CA ARG A 39 -6.30 4.96 -11.92
C ARG A 39 -7.03 5.09 -10.57
N THR A 40 -7.30 3.96 -9.93
CA THR A 40 -7.97 3.86 -8.64
C THR A 40 -7.03 4.08 -7.45
N LEU A 41 -5.71 4.10 -7.65
CA LEU A 41 -4.73 4.44 -6.62
C LEU A 41 -4.47 5.95 -6.60
N THR A 42 -5.53 6.73 -6.40
CA THR A 42 -5.47 8.18 -6.22
C THR A 42 -6.23 8.58 -4.96
N LYS A 43 -5.85 9.71 -4.36
CA LYS A 43 -6.54 10.25 -3.18
C LYS A 43 -8.01 10.57 -3.46
N GLU A 44 -8.32 11.01 -4.67
CA GLU A 44 -9.69 11.30 -5.11
C GLU A 44 -10.54 10.03 -5.15
N TRP A 45 -9.98 8.94 -5.69
CA TRP A 45 -10.67 7.66 -5.75
C TRP A 45 -10.87 7.05 -4.36
N GLU A 46 -9.88 7.18 -3.49
CA GLU A 46 -9.98 6.79 -2.07
C GLU A 46 -11.13 7.52 -1.38
N GLN A 47 -11.20 8.85 -1.50
CA GLN A 47 -12.27 9.66 -0.92
C GLN A 47 -13.65 9.34 -1.52
N ALA A 48 -13.74 9.14 -2.84
CA ALA A 48 -14.98 8.75 -3.49
C ALA A 48 -15.47 7.37 -3.01
N THR A 49 -14.54 6.42 -2.85
CA THR A 49 -14.83 5.09 -2.33
C THR A 49 -15.28 5.15 -0.87
N ASP A 50 -14.64 5.95 -0.02
CA ASP A 50 -15.05 6.11 1.38
C ASP A 50 -16.44 6.72 1.53
N LYS A 51 -16.79 7.69 0.68
CA LYS A 51 -18.15 8.24 0.60
C LYS A 51 -19.14 7.18 0.18
N MET A 52 -18.83 6.43 -0.88
CA MET A 52 -19.67 5.33 -1.37
C MET A 52 -19.86 4.23 -0.32
N MET A 53 -18.83 3.90 0.48
CA MET A 53 -18.97 2.93 1.57
C MET A 53 -19.95 3.38 2.67
N SER A 54 -20.20 4.68 2.78
CA SER A 54 -21.17 5.23 3.72
C SER A 54 -22.61 5.19 3.18
N SER A 55 -22.81 4.97 1.87
CA SER A 55 -24.12 4.90 1.23
C SER A 55 -24.10 4.09 -0.06
N MET A 56 -23.71 2.81 0.05
CA MET A 56 -23.52 1.94 -1.11
C MET A 56 -24.86 1.68 -1.81
N PRO A 57 -24.98 1.97 -3.13
CA PRO A 57 -26.19 1.68 -3.88
C PRO A 57 -26.48 0.18 -3.92
N ARG A 58 -27.76 -0.17 -3.88
CA ARG A 58 -28.24 -1.53 -4.10
C ARG A 58 -29.32 -1.51 -5.18
N GLU A 59 -29.31 -2.53 -6.03
CA GLU A 59 -30.20 -2.60 -7.20
C GLU A 59 -31.70 -2.68 -6.84
N GLY A 60 -32.06 -3.18 -5.65
CA GLY A 60 -33.44 -3.48 -5.28
C GLY A 60 -33.89 -2.92 -3.92
N GLY A 61 -33.25 -1.86 -3.42
CA GLY A 61 -33.63 -1.30 -2.11
C GLY A 61 -32.83 -0.06 -1.74
N PRO A 62 -33.08 0.49 -0.53
CA PRO A 62 -32.35 1.66 -0.06
C PRO A 62 -30.86 1.36 0.07
N ASN A 63 -30.05 2.41 -0.10
CA ASN A 63 -28.61 2.36 0.05
C ASN A 63 -28.21 1.83 1.43
N VAL A 64 -27.09 1.11 1.48
CA VAL A 64 -26.61 0.46 2.71
C VAL A 64 -25.22 0.94 3.07
N ILE A 65 -24.99 1.01 4.38
CA ILE A 65 -23.71 1.33 4.97
C ILE A 65 -22.85 0.07 5.00
N LEU A 66 -21.65 0.13 4.47
CA LEU A 66 -20.69 -0.97 4.53
C LEU A 66 -19.88 -0.95 5.83
N ASN A 67 -19.59 -2.14 6.34
CA ASN A 67 -18.77 -2.36 7.54
C ASN A 67 -19.18 -1.55 8.78
N PRO A 68 -20.48 -1.55 9.15
CA PRO A 68 -21.03 -0.70 10.20
C PRO A 68 -20.29 -0.79 11.53
N VAL A 69 -20.00 -2.01 12.00
CA VAL A 69 -19.38 -2.24 13.31
C VAL A 69 -17.95 -1.69 13.37
N LYS A 70 -17.15 -1.94 12.32
CA LYS A 70 -15.74 -1.50 12.27
C LYS A 70 -15.62 0.01 12.06
N ARG A 71 -16.52 0.59 11.26
CA ARG A 71 -16.54 2.03 10.94
C ARG A 71 -17.37 2.85 11.92
N GLN A 72 -18.11 2.19 12.82
CA GLN A 72 -18.99 2.79 13.82
C GLN A 72 -19.98 3.83 13.23
N ASN A 73 -20.46 3.56 12.01
CA ASN A 73 -21.28 4.47 11.21
C ASN A 73 -22.72 3.95 11.01
N TYR A 74 -23.26 3.19 11.97
CA TYR A 74 -24.58 2.56 11.91
C TYR A 74 -25.69 3.31 12.63
N ARG A 75 -25.37 4.48 13.19
CA ARG A 75 -26.31 5.29 13.97
C ARG A 75 -27.11 6.21 13.07
#